data_AF-A0A0B1STK4-F1
#
_entry.id   AF-A0A0B1STK4-F1
#
_cell.length_a   1.000
_cell.length_b   1.000
_cell.length_c   1.000
_cell.angle_alpha   90.00
_cell.angle_beta   90.00
_cell.angle_gamma   90.00
#
_symmetry.space_group_name_H-M   'P 1'
#
loop_
_entity.id
_entity.type
_entity.pdbx_description
1 polymer ?
#
loop_
_entity_poly.entity_id
_entity_poly.type
_entity_poly.pdbx_seq_one_letter_code
_entity_poly.pdbx_strand_id
1 'polypeptide(L)'
;MVTVVEPGHPAYVKLRREFGSEFFDPTTGALDRTKLGSVVFKDAEKRHKLNSVLHPAIRWEMFLQILKYILFGSRTIVLDTPLLFESGYHKILGTVIVVWCDDETQINRLMLRDGSSREDAAARIAAQMPISKKMELATILIDNNGSKEELERKVEALVKELNSRWTPILIRGAVYSILAGLSWLLIKGTLALLHTVA
;
A
#
# COMPACT_ATOMS: atom_id res chain seq x y z
N MET A 1 2.43 0.80 9.21
CA MET A 1 1.57 -0.26 8.66
C MET A 1 0.16 0.29 8.64
N VAL A 2 -0.51 0.29 7.48
CA VAL A 2 -1.88 0.80 7.38
C VAL A 2 -2.82 -0.11 8.17
N THR A 3 -3.49 0.40 9.20
CA THR A 3 -4.39 -0.37 10.06
C THR A 3 -5.85 -0.10 9.68
N VAL A 4 -6.42 -0.93 8.81
CA VAL A 4 -7.86 -0.81 8.43
C VAL A 4 -8.79 -1.64 9.33
N VAL A 5 -8.22 -2.38 10.29
CA VAL A 5 -8.92 -3.35 11.13
C VAL A 5 -8.98 -2.94 12.59
N GLU A 6 -8.64 -1.68 12.90
CA GLU A 6 -8.74 -1.13 14.25
C GLU A 6 -10.14 -0.59 14.55
N PRO A 7 -10.53 -0.52 15.83
CA PRO A 7 -11.79 0.10 16.23
C PRO A 7 -11.95 1.50 15.62
N GLY A 8 -13.08 1.76 14.99
CA GLY A 8 -13.38 3.01 14.28
C GLY A 8 -13.29 2.92 12.75
N HIS A 9 -12.67 1.88 12.18
CA HIS A 9 -12.66 1.67 10.73
C HIS A 9 -13.91 0.94 10.21
N PRO A 10 -14.44 1.28 9.02
CA PRO A 10 -15.57 0.54 8.43
C PRO A 10 -15.29 -0.94 8.20
N ALA A 11 -14.05 -1.31 7.89
CA ALA A 11 -13.67 -2.72 7.72
C ALA A 11 -13.70 -3.49 9.05
N TYR A 12 -13.37 -2.87 10.18
CA TYR A 12 -13.51 -3.48 11.50
C TYR A 12 -14.96 -3.91 11.77
N VAL A 13 -15.93 -3.01 11.52
CA VAL A 13 -17.36 -3.31 11.72
C VAL A 13 -17.82 -4.46 10.82
N LYS A 14 -17.41 -4.43 9.54
CA LYS A 14 -17.74 -5.51 8.59
C LYS A 14 -17.14 -6.85 9.02
N LEU A 15 -15.87 -6.88 9.41
CA LEU A 15 -15.20 -8.11 9.85
C LEU A 15 -15.88 -8.71 11.10
N ARG A 16 -16.24 -7.87 12.07
CA ARG A 16 -16.92 -8.32 13.29
C ARG A 16 -18.31 -8.89 13.01
N ARG A 17 -19.01 -8.38 12.00
CA ARG A 17 -20.31 -8.93 11.53
C ARG A 17 -20.14 -10.24 10.77
N GLU A 18 -19.14 -10.36 9.91
CA GLU A 18 -18.95 -11.54 9.04
C GLU A 18 -18.31 -12.73 9.76
N PHE A 19 -17.33 -12.49 10.64
CA PHE A 19 -16.58 -13.54 11.31
C PHE A 19 -16.99 -13.76 12.77
N GLY A 20 -17.74 -12.83 13.36
CA GLY A 20 -18.13 -12.91 14.76
C GLY A 20 -17.13 -12.23 15.70
N SER A 21 -17.59 -11.96 16.93
CA SER A 21 -16.82 -11.23 17.95
C SER A 21 -15.73 -12.06 18.60
N GLU A 22 -15.71 -13.38 18.42
CA GLU A 22 -14.74 -14.29 19.02
C GLU A 22 -13.31 -14.09 18.50
N PHE A 23 -13.14 -13.42 17.36
CA PHE A 23 -11.84 -13.06 16.80
C PHE A 23 -11.31 -11.72 17.28
N PHE A 24 -12.05 -11.05 18.17
CA PHE A 24 -11.70 -9.75 18.69
C PHE A 24 -11.50 -9.85 20.20
N ASP A 25 -10.44 -9.20 20.68
CA ASP A 25 -10.18 -9.12 22.11
C ASP A 25 -11.32 -8.36 22.80
N PRO A 26 -11.94 -8.92 23.86
CA PRO A 26 -13.11 -8.33 24.49
C PRO A 26 -12.81 -7.04 25.26
N THR A 27 -11.55 -6.81 25.65
CA THR A 27 -11.14 -5.67 26.48
C THR A 27 -10.71 -4.49 25.62
N THR A 28 -9.88 -4.75 24.61
CA THR A 28 -9.26 -3.76 23.72
C THR A 28 -10.01 -3.59 22.41
N GLY A 29 -10.83 -4.57 22.02
CA GLY A 29 -11.46 -4.62 20.71
C GLY A 29 -10.49 -4.91 19.56
N ALA A 30 -9.22 -5.24 19.82
CA ALA A 30 -8.25 -5.50 18.77
C ALA A 30 -8.54 -6.84 18.06
N LEU A 31 -8.32 -6.90 16.75
CA LEU A 31 -8.43 -8.14 15.99
C LEU A 31 -7.27 -9.08 16.31
N ASP A 32 -7.58 -10.30 16.74
CA ASP A 32 -6.61 -11.39 16.87
C ASP A 32 -6.31 -11.96 15.48
N ARG A 33 -5.26 -11.40 14.86
CA ARG A 33 -4.79 -11.79 13.53
C ARG A 33 -4.31 -13.23 13.47
N THR A 34 -3.76 -13.76 14.57
CA THR A 34 -3.25 -15.13 14.63
C THR A 34 -4.41 -16.11 14.62
N LYS A 35 -5.41 -15.88 15.47
CA LYS A 35 -6.61 -16.70 15.54
C LYS A 35 -7.39 -16.65 14.23
N LEU A 36 -7.68 -15.47 13.70
CA LEU A 36 -8.39 -15.34 12.42
C LEU A 36 -7.58 -15.96 11.28
N GLY A 37 -6.27 -15.69 11.23
CA GLY A 37 -5.33 -16.27 10.27
C GLY A 37 -5.43 -17.79 10.20
N SER A 38 -5.35 -18.46 11.36
CA SER A 38 -5.39 -19.93 11.44
C SER A 38 -6.65 -20.56 10.82
N VAL A 39 -7.78 -19.84 10.85
CA VAL A 39 -9.06 -20.29 10.29
C VAL A 39 -9.15 -19.96 8.80
N VAL A 40 -8.82 -18.73 8.39
CA VAL A 40 -8.94 -18.28 6.99
C VAL A 40 -7.88 -18.91 6.08
N PHE A 41 -6.73 -19.33 6.61
CA PHE A 41 -5.75 -20.06 5.81
C PHE A 41 -6.22 -21.46 5.45
N LYS A 42 -6.99 -22.12 6.32
CA LYS A 42 -7.51 -23.48 6.11
C LYS A 42 -8.78 -23.54 5.24
N ASP A 43 -9.47 -22.42 5.05
CA ASP A 43 -10.76 -22.35 4.36
C ASP A 43 -10.73 -21.28 3.26
N ALA A 44 -10.80 -21.72 2.01
CA ALA A 44 -10.74 -20.84 0.85
C ALA A 44 -11.92 -19.86 0.76
N GLU A 45 -13.12 -20.27 1.19
CA GLU A 45 -14.32 -19.42 1.17
C GLU A 45 -14.18 -18.30 2.20
N LYS A 46 -13.74 -18.63 3.42
CA LYS A 46 -13.46 -17.65 4.47
C LYS A 46 -12.35 -16.69 4.06
N ARG A 47 -11.30 -17.18 3.41
CA ARG A 47 -10.23 -16.34 2.86
C ARG A 47 -10.75 -15.34 1.83
N HIS A 48 -11.63 -15.80 0.93
CA HIS A 48 -12.26 -14.94 -0.07
C HIS A 48 -13.12 -13.86 0.58
N LYS A 49 -13.95 -14.22 1.58
CA LYS A 49 -14.76 -13.27 2.35
C LYS A 49 -13.88 -12.22 3.05
N LEU A 50 -12.82 -12.65 3.74
CA LEU A 50 -11.87 -11.75 4.40
C LEU A 50 -11.27 -10.74 3.40
N ASN A 51 -10.76 -11.25 2.28
CA ASN A 51 -10.13 -10.44 1.25
C ASN A 51 -11.14 -9.47 0.60
N SER A 52 -12.41 -9.86 0.43
CA SER A 52 -13.46 -8.99 -0.12
C SER A 52 -13.74 -7.76 0.76
N VAL A 53 -13.57 -7.89 2.07
CA VAL A 53 -13.73 -6.78 3.02
C VAL A 53 -12.46 -5.93 3.09
N LEU A 54 -11.29 -6.58 3.14
CA LEU A 54 -10.00 -5.91 3.33
C LEU A 54 -9.53 -5.15 2.09
N HIS A 55 -9.62 -5.73 0.89
CA HIS A 55 -9.05 -5.09 -0.31
C HIS A 55 -9.63 -3.70 -0.60
N PRO A 56 -10.95 -3.46 -0.57
CA PRO A 56 -11.51 -2.12 -0.77
C PRO A 56 -11.09 -1.14 0.32
N ALA A 57 -11.04 -1.61 1.58
CA ALA A 57 -10.67 -0.75 2.71
C ALA A 57 -9.19 -0.34 2.66
N ILE A 58 -8.29 -1.27 2.33
CA ILE A 58 -6.86 -0.99 2.15
C ILE A 58 -6.65 -0.02 1.00
N ARG A 59 -7.33 -0.23 -0.15
CA ARG A 59 -7.27 0.70 -1.29
C ARG A 59 -7.69 2.11 -0.91
N TRP A 60 -8.82 2.23 -0.22
CA TRP A 60 -9.36 3.52 0.20
C TRP A 60 -8.42 4.25 1.16
N GLU A 61 -7.90 3.54 2.15
CA GLU A 61 -6.98 4.11 3.13
C GLU A 61 -5.64 4.51 2.49
N MET A 62 -5.09 3.68 1.60
CA MET A 62 -3.92 4.04 0.79
C MET A 62 -4.17 5.32 -0.01
N PHE A 63 -5.33 5.44 -0.67
CA PHE A 63 -5.70 6.63 -1.43
C PHE A 63 -5.78 7.87 -0.55
N LEU A 64 -6.43 7.79 0.62
CA LEU A 64 -6.52 8.89 1.58
C LEU A 64 -5.14 9.34 2.07
N GLN A 65 -4.24 8.40 2.36
CA GLN A 65 -2.88 8.72 2.77
C GLN A 65 -2.08 9.41 1.65
N ILE A 66 -2.18 8.92 0.41
CA ILE A 66 -1.56 9.56 -0.75
C ILE A 66 -2.08 10.99 -0.89
N LEU A 67 -3.40 11.20 -0.87
CA LEU A 67 -4.01 12.52 -0.97
C LEU A 67 -3.55 13.44 0.16
N LYS A 68 -3.51 12.93 1.40
CA LYS A 68 -2.99 13.65 2.57
C LYS A 68 -1.56 14.13 2.31
N TYR A 69 -0.64 13.25 1.91
CA TYR A 69 0.75 13.64 1.66
C TYR A 69 0.90 14.63 0.51
N ILE A 70 0.07 14.52 -0.54
CA ILE A 70 0.01 15.51 -1.62
C ILE A 70 -0.41 16.88 -1.08
N LEU A 71 -1.47 16.95 -0.26
CA LEU A 71 -1.99 18.18 0.33
C LEU A 71 -0.99 18.84 1.30
N PHE A 72 -0.28 18.04 2.09
CA PHE A 72 0.77 18.54 2.99
C PHE A 72 2.09 18.85 2.26
N GLY A 73 2.13 18.75 0.94
CA GLY A 73 3.25 19.20 0.12
C GLY A 73 4.47 18.28 0.15
N SER A 74 4.30 17.00 0.51
CA SER A 74 5.36 16.00 0.40
C SER A 74 5.90 15.95 -1.02
N ARG A 75 7.24 15.99 -1.14
CA ARG A 75 7.91 15.97 -2.45
C ARG A 75 7.84 14.57 -3.07
N THR A 76 8.06 13.54 -2.26
CA THR A 76 8.09 12.16 -2.73
C THR A 76 7.24 11.31 -1.81
N ILE A 77 6.42 10.44 -2.39
CA ILE A 77 5.61 9.45 -1.67
C ILE A 77 6.08 8.09 -2.18
N VAL A 78 6.56 7.24 -1.28
CA VAL A 78 7.02 5.89 -1.60
C VAL A 78 5.94 4.91 -1.19
N LEU A 79 5.42 4.15 -2.15
CA LEU A 79 4.48 3.07 -1.91
C LEU A 79 5.26 1.74 -1.91
N ASP A 80 5.43 1.17 -0.72
CA ASP A 80 6.00 -0.17 -0.55
C ASP A 80 4.86 -1.20 -0.45
N THR A 81 4.70 -2.01 -1.50
CA THR A 81 3.71 -3.09 -1.51
C THR A 81 4.28 -4.34 -2.19
N PRO A 82 4.21 -5.52 -1.55
CA PRO A 82 4.77 -6.76 -2.13
C PRO A 82 4.04 -7.21 -3.40
N LEU A 83 2.75 -6.86 -3.54
CA LEU A 83 1.87 -7.24 -4.65
C LEU A 83 1.55 -6.06 -5.58
N LEU A 84 2.53 -5.18 -5.81
CA LEU A 84 2.35 -3.95 -6.59
C LEU A 84 1.82 -4.21 -8.00
N PHE A 85 2.36 -5.23 -8.66
CA PHE A 85 2.01 -5.57 -10.04
C PHE A 85 0.68 -6.31 -10.12
N GLU A 86 0.51 -7.30 -9.24
CA GLU A 86 -0.67 -8.13 -9.10
C GLU A 86 -1.91 -7.30 -8.73
N SER A 87 -1.72 -6.23 -7.96
CA SER A 87 -2.78 -5.27 -7.60
C SER A 87 -3.04 -4.19 -8.66
N GLY A 88 -2.21 -4.11 -9.71
CA GLY A 88 -2.36 -3.12 -10.78
C GLY A 88 -1.91 -1.69 -10.42
N TYR A 89 -1.38 -1.46 -9.22
CA TYR A 89 -1.03 -0.11 -8.76
C TYR A 89 0.12 0.52 -9.55
N HIS A 90 1.01 -0.28 -10.13
CA HIS A 90 2.07 0.21 -11.02
C HIS A 90 1.56 1.15 -12.12
N LYS A 91 0.31 1.00 -12.57
CA LYS A 91 -0.29 1.82 -13.63
C LYS A 91 -0.58 3.27 -13.23
N ILE A 92 -0.67 3.55 -11.93
CA ILE A 92 -0.98 4.89 -11.40
C ILE A 92 0.25 5.56 -10.76
N LEU A 93 1.43 4.93 -10.84
CA LEU A 93 2.68 5.44 -10.29
C LEU A 93 3.52 6.12 -11.38
N GLY A 94 4.17 7.23 -11.02
CA GLY A 94 5.08 7.93 -11.94
C GLY A 94 6.44 7.25 -12.10
N THR A 95 6.86 6.44 -11.12
CA THR A 95 8.11 5.69 -11.18
C THR A 95 7.93 4.38 -10.42
N VAL A 96 8.25 3.27 -11.08
CA VAL A 96 8.21 1.93 -10.49
C VAL A 96 9.64 1.46 -10.31
N ILE A 97 10.02 1.21 -9.05
CA ILE A 97 11.37 0.74 -8.71
C ILE A 97 11.26 -0.74 -8.33
N VAL A 98 12.03 -1.59 -9.00
CA VAL A 98 12.14 -3.02 -8.64
C VAL A 98 13.53 -3.28 -8.09
N VAL A 99 13.56 -3.72 -6.83
CA VAL A 99 14.76 -4.21 -6.17
C VAL A 99 14.79 -5.73 -6.36
N TRP A 100 15.85 -6.24 -6.99
CA TRP A 100 15.95 -7.65 -7.35
C TRP A 100 17.26 -8.27 -6.89
N CYS A 101 17.25 -9.57 -6.65
CA CYS A 101 18.42 -10.42 -6.46
C CYS A 101 18.18 -11.74 -7.19
N ASP A 102 19.21 -12.57 -7.33
CA ASP A 102 19.08 -13.91 -7.88
C ASP A 102 18.23 -14.82 -6.97
N ASP A 103 17.66 -15.86 -7.57
CA ASP A 103 16.71 -16.77 -6.89
C ASP A 103 17.36 -17.47 -5.68
N GLU A 104 18.62 -17.88 -5.79
CA GLU A 104 19.34 -18.56 -4.70
C GLU A 104 19.59 -17.60 -3.52
N THR A 105 20.00 -16.37 -3.80
CA THR A 105 20.15 -15.31 -2.82
C THR A 105 18.81 -15.01 -2.15
N GLN A 106 17.72 -14.98 -2.91
CA GLN A 106 16.37 -14.76 -2.37
C GLN A 106 15.94 -15.89 -1.43
N ILE A 107 16.13 -17.15 -1.85
CA ILE A 107 15.83 -18.34 -1.06
C ILE A 107 16.64 -18.33 0.24
N ASN A 108 17.96 -18.14 0.15
CA ASN A 108 18.85 -18.14 1.31
C ASN A 108 18.47 -17.05 2.31
N ARG A 109 18.14 -15.83 1.86
CA ARG A 109 17.70 -14.73 2.72
C ARG A 109 16.36 -15.02 3.39
N LEU A 110 15.41 -15.65 2.68
CA LEU A 110 14.13 -16.06 3.26
C LEU A 110 14.31 -17.12 4.34
N MET A 111 15.12 -18.15 4.07
CA MET A 111 15.42 -19.22 5.03
C MET A 111 16.07 -18.66 6.30
N LEU A 112 17.07 -17.78 6.17
CA LEU A 112 17.75 -17.15 7.31
C LEU A 112 16.83 -16.26 8.13
N ARG A 113 15.91 -15.52 7.47
CA ARG A 113 15.01 -14.57 8.15
C ARG A 113 13.84 -15.27 8.83
N ASP A 114 13.21 -16.23 8.14
CA ASP A 114 11.94 -16.83 8.56
C ASP A 114 12.13 -18.20 9.22
N GLY A 115 13.34 -18.78 9.17
CA GLY A 115 13.61 -20.14 9.66
C GLY A 115 12.88 -21.23 8.85
N SER A 116 12.47 -20.93 7.61
CA SER A 116 11.73 -21.85 6.75
C SER A 116 12.62 -22.86 6.02
N SER A 117 12.04 -23.98 5.58
CA SER A 117 12.70 -24.90 4.66
C SER A 117 12.96 -24.25 3.30
N ARG A 118 13.87 -24.85 2.51
CA ARG A 118 14.17 -24.40 1.14
C ARG A 118 12.94 -24.53 0.25
N GLU A 119 12.20 -25.62 0.41
CA GLU A 119 10.98 -25.94 -0.32
C GLU A 119 9.89 -24.90 -0.02
N ASP A 120 9.69 -24.54 1.25
CA ASP A 120 8.73 -23.51 1.64
C ASP A 120 9.12 -22.12 1.10
N ALA A 121 10.41 -21.78 1.15
CA ALA A 121 10.92 -20.52 0.61
C ALA A 121 10.69 -20.45 -0.91
N ALA A 122 11.03 -21.51 -1.64
CA ALA A 122 10.81 -21.60 -3.09
C ALA A 122 9.31 -21.52 -3.45
N ALA A 123 8.45 -22.23 -2.71
CA ALA A 123 7.00 -22.19 -2.93
C ALA A 123 6.42 -20.78 -2.71
N ARG A 124 6.93 -20.04 -1.71
CA ARG A 124 6.53 -18.65 -1.45
C ARG A 124 6.96 -17.69 -2.55
N ILE A 125 8.16 -17.88 -3.11
CA ILE A 125 8.64 -17.09 -4.26
C ILE A 125 7.78 -17.39 -5.48
N ALA A 126 7.53 -18.67 -5.77
CA ALA A 126 6.75 -19.12 -6.92
C ALA A 126 5.27 -18.70 -6.88
N ALA A 127 4.72 -18.41 -5.69
CA ALA A 127 3.36 -17.91 -5.54
C ALA A 127 3.18 -16.45 -6.00
N GLN A 128 4.26 -15.73 -6.29
CA GLN A 128 4.24 -14.34 -6.77
C GLN A 128 4.60 -14.25 -8.25
N MET A 129 4.37 -13.08 -8.86
CA MET A 129 4.86 -12.83 -10.21
C MET A 129 6.40 -12.98 -10.25
N PRO A 130 6.95 -13.70 -11.26
CA PRO A 130 8.40 -13.89 -11.39
C PRO A 130 9.16 -12.55 -11.44
N ILE A 131 10.34 -12.52 -10.82
CA ILE A 131 11.14 -11.29 -10.74
C ILE A 131 11.51 -10.74 -12.12
N SER A 132 11.81 -11.62 -13.08
CA SER A 132 12.08 -11.25 -14.48
C SER A 132 10.94 -10.46 -15.11
N LYS A 133 9.68 -10.86 -14.85
CA LYS A 133 8.50 -10.12 -15.31
C LYS A 133 8.31 -8.80 -14.59
N LYS A 134 8.61 -8.73 -13.29
CA LYS A 134 8.62 -7.46 -12.56
C LYS A 134 9.66 -6.49 -13.13
N MET A 135 10.83 -7.01 -13.52
CA MET A 135 11.91 -6.21 -14.12
C MET A 135 11.52 -5.61 -15.47
N GLU A 136 10.82 -6.36 -16.33
CA GLU A 136 10.31 -5.86 -17.62
C GLU A 136 9.35 -4.66 -17.46
N LEU A 137 8.62 -4.61 -16.34
CA LEU A 137 7.61 -3.59 -16.06
C LEU A 137 8.14 -2.42 -15.21
N ALA A 138 9.41 -2.48 -14.78
CA ALA A 138 9.99 -1.49 -13.91
C ALA A 138 10.48 -0.26 -14.68
N THR A 139 10.38 0.91 -14.07
CA THR A 139 11.04 2.13 -14.55
C THR A 139 12.52 2.11 -14.19
N ILE A 140 12.85 1.61 -13.00
CA ILE A 140 14.20 1.60 -12.44
C ILE A 140 14.46 0.24 -11.79
N LEU A 141 15.63 -0.32 -12.07
CA LEU A 141 16.09 -1.59 -11.50
C LEU A 141 17.22 -1.32 -10.51
N ILE A 142 17.11 -1.91 -9.31
CA ILE A 142 18.17 -1.90 -8.31
C ILE A 142 18.60 -3.35 -8.05
N ASP A 143 19.85 -3.64 -8.38
CA ASP A 143 20.48 -4.91 -8.05
C ASP A 143 20.87 -4.95 -6.55
N ASN A 144 20.37 -5.97 -5.86
CA ASN A 144 20.54 -6.27 -4.44
C ASN A 144 21.23 -7.63 -4.20
N ASN A 145 22.07 -8.08 -5.12
CA ASN A 145 22.91 -9.28 -4.93
C ASN A 145 24.10 -9.01 -3.99
N GLY A 146 24.53 -7.75 -3.91
CA GLY A 146 25.66 -7.31 -3.11
C GLY A 146 25.39 -7.15 -1.61
N SER A 147 26.26 -6.37 -0.96
CA SER A 147 26.14 -6.07 0.48
C SER A 147 25.06 -5.02 0.76
N LYS A 148 24.67 -4.88 2.03
CA LYS A 148 23.71 -3.86 2.46
C LYS A 148 24.25 -2.45 2.18
N GLU A 149 25.53 -2.23 2.41
CA GLU A 149 26.22 -0.96 2.21
C GLU A 149 26.28 -0.59 0.72
N GLU A 150 26.45 -1.58 -0.15
CA GLU A 150 26.35 -1.39 -1.60
C GLU A 150 24.94 -0.97 -2.02
N LEU A 151 23.92 -1.64 -1.48
CA LEU A 151 22.53 -1.29 -1.74
C LEU A 151 22.21 0.14 -1.23
N GLU A 152 22.63 0.48 -0.02
CA GLU A 152 22.42 1.81 0.57
C GLU A 152 23.02 2.91 -0.33
N ARG A 153 24.24 2.73 -0.84
CA ARG A 153 24.84 3.66 -1.80
C ARG A 153 24.05 3.79 -3.10
N LYS A 154 23.57 2.68 -3.67
CA LYS A 154 22.71 2.69 -4.89
C LYS A 154 21.41 3.46 -4.64
N VAL A 155 20.77 3.23 -3.48
CA VAL A 155 19.52 3.90 -3.10
C VAL A 155 19.75 5.39 -2.86
N GLU A 156 20.83 5.79 -2.18
CA GLU A 156 21.15 7.21 -1.96
C GLU A 156 21.37 7.97 -3.27
N ALA A 157 22.09 7.36 -4.22
CA ALA A 157 22.31 7.94 -5.54
C ALA A 157 20.97 8.13 -6.28
N LEU A 158 20.11 7.11 -6.25
CA LEU A 158 18.79 7.17 -6.86
C LEU A 158 17.91 8.25 -6.23
N VAL A 159 17.89 8.35 -4.90
CA VAL A 159 17.10 9.39 -4.20
C VAL A 159 17.56 10.78 -4.60
N LYS A 160 18.87 11.02 -4.77
CA LYS A 160 19.41 12.29 -5.27
C LYS A 160 18.93 12.59 -6.69
N GLU A 161 18.96 11.61 -7.57
CA GLU A 161 18.47 11.75 -8.96
C GLU A 161 16.96 12.05 -9.01
N LEU A 162 16.14 11.32 -8.26
CA LEU A 162 14.69 11.53 -8.25
C LEU A 162 14.33 12.91 -7.70
N ASN A 163 15.08 13.41 -6.71
CA ASN A 163 14.88 14.74 -6.15
C ASN A 163 15.29 15.86 -7.13
N SER A 164 16.28 15.64 -8.01
CA SER A 164 16.71 16.65 -8.99
C SER A 164 15.74 16.79 -10.17
N ARG A 165 15.01 15.72 -10.51
CA ARG A 165 13.97 15.70 -11.55
C ARG A 165 12.66 16.39 -11.16
N TRP A 166 12.53 16.82 -9.91
CA TRP A 166 11.26 17.26 -9.35
C TRP A 166 10.89 18.70 -9.78
N THR A 167 9.78 18.86 -10.50
CA THR A 167 9.27 20.19 -10.93
C THR A 167 7.89 20.47 -10.27
N PRO A 168 7.81 21.27 -9.20
CA PRO A 168 6.62 21.33 -8.33
C PRO A 168 5.46 22.21 -8.80
N ILE A 169 5.69 23.12 -9.73
CA ILE A 169 4.83 24.31 -9.87
C ILE A 169 3.49 24.01 -10.54
N LEU A 170 3.49 23.23 -11.62
CA LEU A 170 2.27 23.01 -12.41
C LEU A 170 1.25 22.11 -11.71
N ILE A 171 1.71 21.05 -11.04
CA ILE A 171 0.84 20.12 -10.30
C ILE A 171 0.24 20.80 -9.08
N ARG A 172 1.04 21.57 -8.33
CA ARG A 172 0.53 22.37 -7.21
C ARG A 172 -0.48 23.42 -7.68
N GLY A 173 -0.19 24.11 -8.78
CA GLY A 173 -1.11 25.06 -9.40
C GLY A 173 -2.46 24.42 -9.72
N ALA A 174 -2.46 23.28 -10.42
CA ALA A 174 -3.69 22.57 -10.79
C ALA A 174 -4.51 22.12 -9.56
N VAL A 175 -3.86 21.57 -8.54
CA VAL A 175 -4.54 21.11 -7.31
C VAL A 175 -5.15 22.28 -6.55
N TYR A 176 -4.42 23.39 -6.38
CA TYR A 176 -4.95 24.58 -5.71
C TYR A 176 -6.11 25.20 -6.48
N SER A 177 -6.06 25.20 -7.82
CA SER A 177 -7.17 25.68 -8.66
C SER A 177 -8.45 24.85 -8.48
N ILE A 178 -8.34 23.52 -8.40
CA ILE A 178 -9.49 22.63 -8.17
C ILE A 178 -10.10 22.86 -6.78
N LEU A 179 -9.26 22.96 -5.74
CA LEU A 179 -9.71 23.21 -4.38
C LEU A 179 -10.39 24.58 -4.24
N ALA A 180 -9.83 25.62 -4.87
CA ALA A 180 -10.44 26.94 -4.91
C ALA A 180 -11.81 26.91 -5.60
N GLY A 181 -11.94 26.18 -6.71
CA GLY A 181 -13.23 25.99 -7.40
C GLY A 181 -14.27 25.27 -6.55
N LEU A 182 -13.89 24.19 -5.87
CA LEU A 182 -14.79 23.46 -4.96
C LEU A 182 -15.21 24.30 -3.75
N SER A 183 -14.27 25.05 -3.17
CA SER A 183 -14.56 25.96 -2.05
C SER A 183 -15.52 27.06 -2.48
N TRP A 184 -15.33 27.65 -3.67
CA TRP A 184 -16.24 28.65 -4.22
C TRP A 184 -17.65 28.11 -4.47
N LEU A 185 -17.78 26.89 -5.00
CA LEU A 185 -19.08 26.24 -5.19
C LEU A 185 -19.81 25.98 -3.87
N LEU A 186 -19.09 25.55 -2.83
CA LEU A 186 -19.66 25.35 -1.50
C LEU A 186 -20.16 26.67 -0.91
N ILE A 187 -19.34 27.72 -0.95
CA ILE A 187 -19.70 29.07 -0.46
C ILE A 187 -20.93 29.62 -1.21
N LYS A 188 -20.97 29.44 -2.54
CA LYS A 188 -22.11 29.87 -3.35
C LYS A 188 -23.38 29.10 -3.00
N GLY A 189 -23.27 27.79 -2.73
CA GLY A 189 -24.37 26.95 -2.28
C GLY A 189 -24.93 27.36 -0.93
N THR A 190 -24.07 27.65 0.06
CA THR A 190 -24.50 28.15 1.38
C THR A 190 -25.11 29.54 1.30
N LEU A 191 -24.56 30.45 0.51
CA LEU A 191 -25.15 31.78 0.27
C LEU A 191 -26.53 31.70 -0.38
N ALA A 192 -26.69 30.80 -1.37
CA ALA A 192 -27.99 30.57 -2.01
C ALA A 192 -29.03 30.05 -1.01
N LEU A 193 -28.66 29.10 -0.15
CA LEU A 193 -29.52 28.57 0.92
C LEU A 193 -29.91 29.64 1.95
N LEU A 194 -28.96 30.50 2.36
CA LEU A 194 -29.25 31.62 3.28
C LEU A 194 -30.25 32.61 2.68
N HIS A 195 -30.17 32.88 1.37
CA HIS A 195 -31.13 33.74 0.66
C HIS A 195 -32.50 33.11 0.44
N THR A 196 -32.65 31.79 0.54
CA THR A 196 -33.95 31.12 0.37
C THR A 196 -34.71 30.96 1.70
N VAL A 197 -34.03 31.16 2.83
CA VAL A 197 -34.57 30.94 4.18
C VAL A 197 -34.80 32.28 4.93
N ALA A 198 -34.39 33.41 4.36
CA ALA A 198 -34.66 34.77 4.83
C ALA A 198 -35.77 35.43 3.99
#